data_AF-A0A1Y6CVH4-F1
#
_entry.id   AF-A0A1Y6CVH4-F1
#
_cell.length_a   1.000
_cell.length_b   1.000
_cell.length_c   1.000
_cell.angle_alpha   90.00
_cell.angle_beta   90.00
_cell.angle_gamma   90.00
#
_symmetry.space_group_name_H-M   'P 1'
#
loop_
_entity.id
_entity.type
_entity.pdbx_description
1 polymer ?
#
loop_
_entity_poly.entity_id
_entity_poly.type
_entity_poly.pdbx_seq_one_letter_code
_entity_poly.pdbx_strand_id
1 'polypeptide(L)'
;MPSFYPSHRLRSLSIALILAVQAGGAEAGRTGGFAVNIPKNREDARNFYNAVYAASEGVAMGWTGQLAGCKPGKVSTDYLKAGLTRVNYFRAMAGVPAAVTFLADYNAKAQQAALMMLANQTLNHYPPASWTCYTVDGATAAGSSNLAAGNAGAASIDMYMNDAGTASLGHRRWVFYPQTKNMGQGSVADASKPAYKQASALWVFDGHGGDARPTTRDGFVAWPPKGYVPYGLIYPDWSISYPKADFSQAGVAVSRGGTAIPVTVSHPGNGYGENTLSFRLGTAIVPTAADQVFRVSVTNVLVGGVAQSFVYDVKAFDPQVKTAASVTPVLSGNAQPALNQAETYGFTPVSRADGYRLRVGSLQAFTTVAGAESNSTAGFVVDADTAAYAVVVAAPATGQYAFHLAHPTPPRTQSLTWDHDFYVKDAQAALRFDSRLGWATGTQAAQVQVSSDGGKSWQTEYEQTGTGGAGESGYVARQVSLQAYAGRTVRLRFAYAFKGGSYYPQTGVGIGWQLDNIRLGNTAELTGQTTTDQGKISSLVYTPTASGQYLLQLQATAFGAYPLEWGPGFLIQVAP
;
A
#
# COMPACT_ATOMS: atom_id res chain seq x y z
N MET A 1 60.33 0.87 -24.46
CA MET A 1 60.63 -0.35 -23.68
C MET A 1 61.40 0.07 -22.43
N PRO A 2 61.13 -0.46 -21.22
CA PRO A 2 59.91 -1.11 -20.70
C PRO A 2 59.34 -0.37 -19.45
N SER A 3 58.00 -0.35 -19.28
CA SER A 3 57.20 -1.10 -18.27
C SER A 3 57.21 -0.52 -16.85
N PHE A 4 56.04 -0.11 -16.33
CA PHE A 4 55.29 -0.86 -15.31
C PHE A 4 53.96 -0.14 -14.96
N TYR A 5 52.85 -0.85 -15.16
CA TYR A 5 51.50 -0.52 -14.68
C TYR A 5 51.41 -0.65 -13.15
N PRO A 6 50.54 0.12 -12.47
CA PRO A 6 49.87 -0.33 -11.27
C PRO A 6 48.39 -0.60 -11.51
N SER A 7 48.01 -1.80 -11.10
CA SER A 7 46.67 -2.38 -11.09
C SER A 7 45.58 -1.51 -10.44
N HIS A 8 44.46 -1.33 -11.16
CA HIS A 8 43.19 -0.91 -10.58
C HIS A 8 42.59 -2.09 -9.81
N ARG A 9 42.45 -1.94 -8.48
CA ARG A 9 41.62 -2.83 -7.67
C ARG A 9 40.16 -2.58 -8.03
N LEU A 10 39.52 -3.57 -8.67
CA LEU A 10 38.08 -3.66 -8.76
C LEU A 10 37.48 -3.65 -7.35
N ARG A 11 36.77 -2.58 -6.99
CA ARG A 11 35.85 -2.58 -5.86
C ARG A 11 34.62 -3.36 -6.31
N SER A 12 34.40 -4.52 -5.72
CA SER A 12 33.18 -5.31 -5.87
C SER A 12 31.98 -4.43 -5.49
N LEU A 13 31.21 -4.03 -6.50
CA LEU A 13 29.84 -3.53 -6.29
C LEU A 13 29.02 -4.72 -5.80
N SER A 14 28.75 -4.78 -4.50
CA SER A 14 27.71 -5.65 -3.96
C SER A 14 26.37 -5.09 -4.44
N ILE A 15 25.89 -5.64 -5.56
CA ILE A 15 24.53 -5.42 -6.04
C ILE A 15 23.60 -5.98 -4.96
N ALA A 16 22.91 -5.10 -4.24
CA ALA A 16 21.79 -5.48 -3.41
C ALA A 16 20.72 -6.08 -4.32
N LEU A 17 20.62 -7.41 -4.32
CA LEU A 17 19.55 -8.13 -4.96
C LEU A 17 18.28 -7.87 -4.14
N ILE A 18 17.61 -6.76 -4.43
CA ILE A 18 16.22 -6.58 -4.03
C ILE A 18 15.47 -7.73 -4.71
N LEU A 19 15.08 -8.74 -3.95
CA LEU A 19 14.08 -9.70 -4.40
C LEU A 19 12.81 -8.89 -4.69
N ALA A 20 12.64 -8.51 -5.94
CA ALA A 20 11.34 -8.20 -6.48
C ALA A 20 10.52 -9.48 -6.34
N VAL A 21 9.68 -9.54 -5.29
CA VAL A 21 8.53 -10.44 -5.32
C VAL A 21 7.78 -10.06 -6.58
N GLN A 22 7.85 -10.89 -7.61
CA GLN A 22 7.12 -10.68 -8.85
C GLN A 22 5.64 -10.53 -8.49
N ALA A 23 5.14 -9.29 -8.54
CA ALA A 23 3.70 -9.00 -8.57
C ALA A 23 3.06 -9.42 -9.92
N GLY A 24 3.84 -10.05 -10.79
CA GLY A 24 3.46 -10.46 -12.15
C GLY A 24 2.38 -11.54 -12.24
N GLY A 25 2.04 -12.26 -11.16
CA GLY A 25 1.08 -13.37 -11.22
C GLY A 25 -0.41 -13.01 -11.16
N ALA A 26 -0.79 -11.83 -10.62
CA ALA A 26 -2.17 -11.60 -10.16
C ALA A 26 -3.21 -11.17 -11.23
N GLU A 27 -2.94 -11.37 -12.52
CA GLU A 27 -3.95 -11.10 -13.58
C GLU A 27 -4.04 -12.17 -14.67
N ALA A 28 -3.08 -13.10 -14.74
CA ALA A 28 -3.13 -14.18 -15.71
C ALA A 28 -4.30 -15.12 -15.36
N GLY A 29 -5.47 -14.89 -15.97
CA GLY A 29 -6.66 -15.74 -15.82
C GLY A 29 -7.95 -15.03 -15.41
N ARG A 30 -7.98 -13.69 -15.30
CA ARG A 30 -9.19 -13.00 -14.84
C ARG A 30 -10.18 -12.70 -15.97
N THR A 31 -11.30 -13.43 -15.99
CA THR A 31 -12.42 -13.20 -16.92
C THR A 31 -13.44 -12.22 -16.33
N GLY A 32 -13.04 -10.95 -16.12
CA GLY A 32 -13.94 -9.89 -15.65
C GLY A 32 -13.31 -8.91 -14.66
N GLY A 33 -14.07 -7.87 -14.31
CA GLY A 33 -13.64 -6.82 -13.38
C GLY A 33 -13.64 -7.24 -11.92
N PHE A 34 -13.07 -6.40 -11.04
CA PHE A 34 -13.16 -6.63 -9.60
C PHE A 34 -14.63 -6.57 -9.13
N ALA A 35 -15.00 -7.50 -8.26
CA ALA A 35 -16.25 -7.48 -7.52
C ALA A 35 -15.94 -7.50 -6.02
N VAL A 36 -16.73 -6.79 -5.20
CA VAL A 36 -16.55 -6.73 -3.73
C VAL A 36 -17.90 -6.44 -3.05
N ASN A 37 -18.22 -7.18 -2.00
CA ASN A 37 -19.48 -7.09 -1.25
C ASN A 37 -19.34 -6.20 0.00
N ILE A 38 -18.91 -4.96 -0.19
CA ILE A 38 -18.76 -3.99 0.90
C ILE A 38 -20.06 -3.61 1.63
N PRO A 39 -21.29 -3.71 1.07
CA PRO A 39 -22.50 -3.40 1.84
C PRO A 39 -22.74 -4.36 3.00
N LYS A 40 -22.37 -5.63 2.84
CA LYS A 40 -22.70 -6.72 3.77
C LYS A 40 -21.48 -7.35 4.47
N ASN A 41 -20.29 -7.27 3.88
CA ASN A 41 -19.14 -8.01 4.39
C ASN A 41 -17.90 -7.10 4.57
N ARG A 42 -17.56 -6.85 5.84
CA ARG A 42 -16.41 -6.02 6.26
C ARG A 42 -15.07 -6.67 5.89
N GLU A 43 -14.94 -7.99 6.11
CA GLU A 43 -13.71 -8.71 5.79
C GLU A 43 -13.47 -8.79 4.28
N ASP A 44 -14.55 -8.74 3.49
CA ASP A 44 -14.47 -8.57 2.03
C ASP A 44 -13.76 -7.27 1.65
N ALA A 45 -14.18 -6.16 2.26
CA ALA A 45 -13.61 -4.84 2.03
C ALA A 45 -12.17 -4.76 2.55
N ARG A 46 -11.91 -5.34 3.73
CA ARG A 46 -10.58 -5.39 4.35
C ARG A 46 -9.60 -6.18 3.49
N ASN A 47 -9.98 -7.39 3.07
CA ASN A 47 -9.18 -8.23 2.19
C ASN A 47 -8.96 -7.53 0.85
N PHE A 48 -9.97 -6.85 0.31
CA PHE A 48 -9.81 -6.11 -0.94
C PHE A 48 -8.79 -4.98 -0.82
N TYR A 49 -8.82 -4.22 0.28
CA TYR A 49 -7.83 -3.18 0.54
C TYR A 49 -6.42 -3.77 0.71
N ASN A 50 -6.24 -4.71 1.65
CA ASN A 50 -4.92 -5.24 1.97
C ASN A 50 -4.31 -6.10 0.85
N ALA A 51 -5.12 -6.71 -0.01
CA ALA A 51 -4.63 -7.52 -1.11
C ALA A 51 -4.47 -6.70 -2.40
N VAL A 52 -5.47 -5.89 -2.78
CA VAL A 52 -5.54 -5.26 -4.10
C VAL A 52 -5.04 -3.82 -4.07
N TYR A 53 -5.54 -2.99 -3.16
CA TYR A 53 -5.06 -1.60 -3.04
C TYR A 53 -3.56 -1.60 -2.70
N ALA A 54 -3.15 -2.36 -1.68
CA ALA A 54 -1.76 -2.41 -1.25
C ALA A 54 -0.80 -2.98 -2.31
N ALA A 55 -1.28 -3.85 -3.22
CA ALA A 55 -0.44 -4.39 -4.30
C ALA A 55 -0.05 -3.34 -5.37
N SER A 56 -0.67 -2.16 -5.35
CA SER A 56 -0.33 -1.04 -6.22
C SER A 56 0.60 0.00 -5.56
N GLU A 57 1.05 -0.25 -4.33
CA GLU A 57 1.96 0.63 -3.59
C GLU A 57 3.44 0.27 -3.83
N GLY A 58 4.32 1.27 -3.77
CA GLY A 58 5.78 1.07 -3.77
C GLY A 58 6.36 0.49 -5.07
N VAL A 59 5.59 0.45 -6.16
CA VAL A 59 6.06 -0.07 -7.45
C VAL A 59 7.01 0.94 -8.11
N ALA A 60 8.19 0.47 -8.52
CA ALA A 60 9.18 1.32 -9.15
C ALA A 60 8.70 1.83 -10.52
N MET A 61 8.78 3.15 -10.74
CA MET A 61 8.32 3.80 -11.97
C MET A 61 9.00 3.24 -13.22
N GLY A 62 10.31 2.98 -13.17
CA GLY A 62 11.07 2.47 -14.31
C GLY A 62 10.94 3.34 -15.56
N TRP A 63 10.86 4.66 -15.39
CA TRP A 63 10.74 5.60 -16.51
C TRP A 63 12.03 5.65 -17.33
N THR A 64 11.92 5.44 -18.64
CA THR A 64 13.06 5.38 -19.59
C THR A 64 13.25 6.66 -20.41
N GLY A 65 12.42 7.69 -20.16
CA GLY A 65 12.48 8.96 -20.87
C GLY A 65 13.42 9.98 -20.21
N GLN A 66 13.46 11.17 -20.80
CA GLN A 66 14.21 12.31 -20.28
C GLN A 66 13.64 13.62 -20.84
N LEU A 67 13.65 14.67 -20.03
CA LEU A 67 13.22 16.00 -20.48
C LEU A 67 14.19 16.61 -21.50
N ALA A 68 15.49 16.36 -21.33
CA ALA A 68 16.50 16.77 -22.31
C ALA A 68 16.23 16.09 -23.66
N GLY A 69 15.99 16.88 -24.70
CA GLY A 69 15.62 16.37 -26.03
C GLY A 69 14.20 15.79 -26.12
N CYS A 70 13.32 16.09 -25.16
CA CYS A 70 11.90 15.79 -25.20
C CYS A 70 11.57 14.31 -25.49
N LYS A 71 12.21 13.39 -24.77
CA LYS A 71 12.01 11.95 -24.95
C LYS A 71 10.96 11.45 -23.95
N PRO A 72 9.72 11.16 -24.37
CA PRO A 72 8.66 10.73 -23.45
C PRO A 72 8.96 9.38 -22.78
N GLY A 73 9.72 8.49 -23.45
CA GLY A 73 10.03 7.15 -22.95
C GLY A 73 8.78 6.35 -22.62
N LYS A 74 8.92 5.41 -21.69
CA LYS A 74 7.81 4.64 -21.09
C LYS A 74 8.12 4.38 -19.62
N VAL A 75 7.10 4.12 -18.82
CA VAL A 75 7.23 3.53 -17.48
C VAL A 75 7.25 2.00 -17.57
N SER A 76 7.60 1.33 -16.47
CA SER A 76 7.57 -0.14 -16.41
C SER A 76 6.14 -0.69 -16.55
N THR A 77 6.02 -1.92 -17.05
CA THR A 77 4.72 -2.61 -17.16
C THR A 77 4.05 -2.77 -15.79
N ASP A 78 4.83 -3.11 -14.76
CA ASP A 78 4.32 -3.26 -13.39
C ASP A 78 3.78 -1.94 -12.85
N TYR A 79 4.41 -0.80 -13.18
CA TYR A 79 3.94 0.52 -12.76
C TYR A 79 2.62 0.93 -13.43
N LEU A 80 2.46 0.67 -14.73
CA LEU A 80 1.18 0.86 -15.41
C LEU A 80 0.09 -0.03 -14.83
N LYS A 81 0.42 -1.30 -14.57
CA LYS A 81 -0.49 -2.25 -13.93
C LYS A 81 -0.91 -1.77 -12.53
N ALA A 82 0.01 -1.24 -11.75
CA ALA A 82 -0.32 -0.65 -10.44
C ALA A 82 -1.33 0.49 -10.56
N GLY A 83 -1.15 1.40 -11.53
CA GLY A 83 -2.13 2.45 -11.84
C GLY A 83 -3.51 1.90 -12.24
N LEU A 84 -3.54 0.89 -13.12
CA LEU A 84 -4.77 0.22 -13.54
C LEU A 84 -5.48 -0.47 -12.37
N THR A 85 -4.74 -1.20 -11.53
CA THR A 85 -5.25 -1.84 -10.32
C THR A 85 -5.89 -0.82 -9.40
N ARG A 86 -5.27 0.36 -9.22
CA ARG A 86 -5.84 1.44 -8.39
C ARG A 86 -7.13 2.01 -8.95
N VAL A 87 -7.19 2.26 -10.27
CA VAL A 87 -8.44 2.71 -10.95
C VAL A 87 -9.56 1.70 -10.71
N ASN A 88 -9.31 0.42 -11.01
CA ASN A 88 -10.32 -0.60 -10.88
C ASN A 88 -10.68 -0.91 -9.41
N TYR A 89 -9.76 -0.73 -8.47
CA TYR A 89 -10.05 -0.79 -7.03
C TYR A 89 -11.14 0.22 -6.64
N PHE A 90 -10.94 1.50 -6.97
CA PHE A 90 -11.90 2.55 -6.64
C PHE A 90 -13.24 2.31 -7.34
N ARG A 91 -13.22 1.93 -8.62
CA ARG A 91 -14.44 1.61 -9.37
C ARG A 91 -15.25 0.48 -8.74
N ALA A 92 -14.58 -0.58 -8.28
CA ALA A 92 -15.25 -1.70 -7.60
C ALA A 92 -15.86 -1.28 -6.25
N MET A 93 -15.14 -0.45 -5.48
CA MET A 93 -15.65 0.09 -4.22
C MET A 93 -16.89 0.97 -4.45
N ALA A 94 -16.85 1.85 -5.44
CA ALA A 94 -17.95 2.73 -5.84
C ALA A 94 -19.14 1.99 -6.48
N GLY A 95 -18.99 0.70 -6.81
CA GLY A 95 -20.06 -0.12 -7.36
C GLY A 95 -20.32 0.13 -8.86
N VAL A 96 -19.34 0.64 -9.60
CA VAL A 96 -19.38 0.77 -11.06
C VAL A 96 -18.55 -0.36 -11.71
N PRO A 97 -18.72 -0.67 -13.01
CA PRO A 97 -17.93 -1.72 -13.66
C PRO A 97 -16.42 -1.52 -13.52
N ALA A 98 -15.75 -2.47 -12.86
CA ALA A 98 -14.34 -2.39 -12.50
C ALA A 98 -13.45 -3.27 -13.39
N ALA A 99 -13.73 -3.26 -14.68
CA ALA A 99 -13.05 -4.02 -15.73
C ALA A 99 -12.38 -3.10 -16.76
N VAL A 100 -12.01 -1.88 -16.35
CA VAL A 100 -11.31 -0.96 -17.25
C VAL A 100 -10.00 -1.61 -17.68
N THR A 101 -9.62 -1.40 -18.95
CA THR A 101 -8.30 -1.77 -19.46
C THR A 101 -7.51 -0.52 -19.86
N PHE A 102 -6.19 -0.59 -19.75
CA PHE A 102 -5.32 0.45 -20.31
C PHE A 102 -4.94 0.11 -21.75
N LEU A 103 -5.28 0.99 -22.68
CA LEU A 103 -4.90 0.84 -24.09
C LEU A 103 -3.49 1.37 -24.33
N ALA A 104 -2.71 0.63 -25.12
CA ALA A 104 -1.34 0.99 -25.44
C ALA A 104 -1.22 2.37 -26.11
N ASP A 105 -2.15 2.71 -27.00
CA ASP A 105 -2.20 4.03 -27.64
C ASP A 105 -2.48 5.16 -26.64
N TYR A 106 -3.48 4.98 -25.76
CA TYR A 106 -3.81 5.97 -24.73
C TYR A 106 -2.64 6.16 -23.75
N ASN A 107 -1.97 5.07 -23.35
CA ASN A 107 -0.76 5.15 -22.53
C ASN A 107 0.34 5.96 -23.22
N ALA A 108 0.59 5.70 -24.52
CA ALA A 108 1.63 6.41 -25.27
C ALA A 108 1.36 7.91 -25.41
N LYS A 109 0.10 8.31 -25.64
CA LYS A 109 -0.29 9.72 -25.71
C LYS A 109 -0.28 10.39 -24.34
N ALA A 110 -0.79 9.72 -23.31
CA ALA A 110 -0.74 10.19 -21.93
C ALA A 110 0.70 10.38 -21.42
N GLN A 111 1.64 9.53 -21.85
CA GLN A 111 3.07 9.68 -21.52
C GLN A 111 3.66 10.97 -22.11
N GLN A 112 3.25 11.35 -23.32
CA GLN A 112 3.63 12.63 -23.94
C GLN A 112 3.00 13.83 -23.20
N ALA A 113 1.72 13.73 -22.82
CA ALA A 113 1.06 14.77 -22.03
C ALA A 113 1.76 14.98 -20.68
N ALA A 114 2.08 13.91 -19.96
CA ALA A 114 2.81 14.00 -18.69
C ALA A 114 4.18 14.66 -18.86
N LEU A 115 4.91 14.34 -19.94
CA LEU A 115 6.18 15.00 -20.28
C LEU A 115 5.99 16.51 -20.52
N MET A 116 4.96 16.91 -21.28
CA MET A 116 4.64 18.31 -21.56
C MET A 116 4.34 19.08 -20.27
N MET A 117 3.53 18.52 -19.37
CA MET A 117 3.24 19.15 -18.07
C MET A 117 4.54 19.33 -17.27
N LEU A 118 5.33 18.27 -17.10
CA LEU A 118 6.58 18.34 -16.33
C LEU A 118 7.61 19.29 -16.95
N ALA A 119 7.73 19.34 -18.27
CA ALA A 119 8.66 20.23 -18.96
C ALA A 119 8.34 21.70 -18.68
N ASN A 120 7.06 22.07 -18.71
CA ASN A 120 6.57 23.44 -18.57
C ASN A 120 6.14 23.80 -17.14
N GLN A 121 6.21 22.86 -16.19
CA GLN A 121 5.87 23.05 -14.78
C GLN A 121 4.48 23.65 -14.56
N THR A 122 3.53 23.34 -15.46
CA THR A 122 2.16 23.84 -15.46
C THR A 122 1.21 22.75 -15.95
N LEU A 123 0.06 22.56 -15.28
CA LEU A 123 -1.01 21.69 -15.78
C LEU A 123 -1.93 22.51 -16.72
N ASN A 124 -2.23 21.99 -17.90
CA ASN A 124 -3.13 22.66 -18.84
C ASN A 124 -3.83 21.62 -19.74
N HIS A 125 -5.16 21.62 -19.79
CA HIS A 125 -5.93 20.76 -20.70
C HIS A 125 -5.88 21.23 -22.17
N TYR A 126 -5.45 22.47 -22.41
CA TYR A 126 -5.29 23.08 -23.74
C TYR A 126 -3.88 23.67 -23.88
N PRO A 127 -2.83 22.82 -23.86
CA PRO A 127 -1.46 23.32 -23.92
C PRO A 127 -1.23 24.04 -25.26
N PRO A 128 -0.67 25.25 -25.27
CA PRO A 128 -0.36 25.96 -26.50
C PRO A 128 0.80 25.27 -27.25
N ALA A 129 0.80 25.36 -28.58
CA ALA A 129 1.85 24.79 -29.42
C ALA A 129 3.26 25.34 -29.15
N SER A 130 3.38 26.47 -28.43
CA SER A 130 4.64 27.07 -27.99
C SER A 130 5.28 26.39 -26.77
N TRP A 131 4.61 25.42 -26.13
CA TRP A 131 5.16 24.71 -24.99
C TRP A 131 6.41 23.91 -25.34
N THR A 132 7.33 23.85 -24.38
CA THR A 132 8.49 22.95 -24.48
C THR A 132 8.00 21.50 -24.54
N CYS A 133 8.60 20.69 -25.41
CA CYS A 133 8.19 19.30 -25.65
C CYS A 133 6.75 19.11 -26.13
N TYR A 134 6.13 20.16 -26.70
CA TYR A 134 4.80 20.05 -27.27
C TYR A 134 4.76 18.97 -28.37
N THR A 135 3.73 18.14 -28.30
CA THR A 135 3.31 17.26 -29.40
C THR A 135 1.80 17.33 -29.55
N VAL A 136 1.30 17.10 -30.76
CA VAL A 136 -0.15 17.06 -31.03
C VAL A 136 -0.82 15.93 -30.23
N ASP A 137 -0.16 14.79 -30.11
CA ASP A 137 -0.64 13.65 -29.35
C ASP A 137 -0.70 13.93 -27.84
N GLY A 138 0.32 14.60 -27.30
CA GLY A 138 0.33 15.02 -25.90
C GLY A 138 -0.70 16.10 -25.60
N ALA A 139 -0.93 17.04 -26.52
CA ALA A 139 -2.01 18.02 -26.40
C ALA A 139 -3.40 17.38 -26.44
N THR A 140 -3.60 16.40 -27.32
CA THR A 140 -4.84 15.62 -27.40
C THR A 140 -5.07 14.85 -26.09
N ALA A 141 -4.03 14.17 -25.59
CA ALA A 141 -4.13 13.49 -24.30
C ALA A 141 -4.37 14.45 -23.14
N ALA A 142 -3.78 15.64 -23.14
CA ALA A 142 -4.03 16.65 -22.10
C ALA A 142 -5.51 17.04 -22.02
N GLY A 143 -6.16 17.24 -23.16
CA GLY A 143 -7.61 17.53 -23.24
C GLY A 143 -8.52 16.35 -22.87
N SER A 144 -8.01 15.12 -22.97
CA SER A 144 -8.77 13.88 -22.70
C SER A 144 -8.47 13.24 -21.34
N SER A 145 -7.60 13.85 -20.53
CA SER A 145 -7.08 13.24 -19.31
C SER A 145 -7.42 14.01 -18.06
N ASN A 146 -7.51 13.30 -16.94
CA ASN A 146 -7.20 13.90 -15.64
C ASN A 146 -5.69 14.16 -15.57
N LEU A 147 -5.27 15.33 -15.11
CA LEU A 147 -3.87 15.75 -15.05
C LEU A 147 -3.40 15.90 -13.60
N ALA A 148 -2.19 15.43 -13.31
CA ALA A 148 -1.60 15.49 -11.98
C ALA A 148 -0.21 16.10 -12.00
N ALA A 149 0.08 16.91 -10.99
CA ALA A 149 1.38 17.45 -10.64
C ALA A 149 1.76 16.99 -9.23
N GLY A 150 3.02 16.63 -9.02
CA GLY A 150 3.54 16.15 -7.73
C GLY A 150 3.30 14.66 -7.45
N ASN A 151 2.32 14.04 -8.13
CA ASN A 151 1.98 12.62 -7.99
C ASN A 151 1.95 11.93 -9.36
N ALA A 152 2.32 10.65 -9.38
CA ALA A 152 2.33 9.81 -10.57
C ALA A 152 1.82 8.38 -10.27
N GLY A 153 1.55 7.59 -11.31
CA GLY A 153 1.11 6.19 -11.17
C GLY A 153 -0.14 6.04 -10.30
N ALA A 154 -0.17 4.99 -9.46
CA ALA A 154 -1.28 4.72 -8.54
C ALA A 154 -1.58 5.91 -7.59
N ALA A 155 -0.55 6.59 -7.08
CA ALA A 155 -0.73 7.74 -6.18
C ALA A 155 -1.43 8.94 -6.85
N SER A 156 -1.31 9.09 -8.17
CA SER A 156 -2.09 10.12 -8.89
C SER A 156 -3.58 9.80 -8.95
N ILE A 157 -3.96 8.51 -8.90
CA ILE A 157 -5.36 8.10 -8.85
C ILE A 157 -5.98 8.50 -7.52
N ASP A 158 -5.30 8.28 -6.39
CA ASP A 158 -5.78 8.74 -5.07
C ASP A 158 -6.01 10.25 -5.05
N MET A 159 -5.12 11.01 -5.70
CA MET A 159 -5.27 12.45 -5.82
C MET A 159 -6.53 12.83 -6.63
N TYR A 160 -6.79 12.15 -7.75
CA TYR A 160 -8.05 12.32 -8.50
C TYR A 160 -9.28 11.92 -7.70
N MET A 161 -9.16 10.92 -6.82
CA MET A 161 -10.25 10.50 -5.95
C MET A 161 -10.50 11.48 -4.81
N ASN A 162 -9.46 12.05 -4.21
CA ASN A 162 -9.59 13.11 -3.21
C ASN A 162 -10.21 14.36 -3.85
N ASP A 163 -9.67 14.74 -5.00
CA ASP A 163 -10.09 15.89 -5.82
C ASP A 163 -10.11 17.22 -5.05
N ALA A 164 -9.22 17.32 -4.06
CA ALA A 164 -9.10 18.49 -3.21
C ALA A 164 -8.72 19.73 -4.03
N GLY A 165 -9.47 20.82 -3.84
CA GLY A 165 -9.27 22.07 -4.58
C GLY A 165 -9.99 22.12 -5.94
N THR A 166 -10.65 21.05 -6.36
CA THR A 166 -11.42 21.01 -7.61
C THR A 166 -12.92 21.16 -7.34
N ALA A 167 -13.47 22.37 -7.51
CA ALA A 167 -14.89 22.63 -7.23
C ALA A 167 -15.86 21.75 -8.03
N SER A 168 -15.48 21.27 -9.22
CA SER A 168 -16.32 20.42 -10.07
C SER A 168 -16.36 18.94 -9.65
N LEU A 169 -15.42 18.51 -8.80
CA LEU A 169 -15.06 17.09 -8.58
C LEU A 169 -14.86 16.30 -9.88
N GLY A 170 -14.41 16.98 -10.94
CA GLY A 170 -14.39 16.44 -12.29
C GLY A 170 -13.50 15.21 -12.42
N HIS A 171 -12.35 15.18 -11.73
CA HIS A 171 -11.42 14.06 -11.86
C HIS A 171 -12.02 12.77 -11.30
N ARG A 172 -12.61 12.84 -10.10
CA ARG A 172 -13.33 11.72 -9.48
C ARG A 172 -14.48 11.25 -10.35
N ARG A 173 -15.28 12.17 -10.88
CA ARG A 173 -16.47 11.88 -11.70
C ARG A 173 -16.10 11.15 -12.99
N TRP A 174 -14.98 11.50 -13.62
CA TRP A 174 -14.49 10.80 -14.80
C TRP A 174 -13.96 9.39 -14.49
N VAL A 175 -13.23 9.22 -13.39
CA VAL A 175 -12.78 7.88 -12.96
C VAL A 175 -13.97 6.96 -12.67
N PHE A 176 -15.06 7.52 -12.14
CA PHE A 176 -16.28 6.79 -11.82
C PHE A 176 -17.33 6.73 -12.92
N TYR A 177 -17.08 7.30 -14.10
CA TYR A 177 -18.09 7.28 -15.15
C TYR A 177 -18.43 5.84 -15.54
N PRO A 178 -19.69 5.38 -15.35
CA PRO A 178 -19.99 3.95 -15.42
C PRO A 178 -19.72 3.30 -16.77
N GLN A 179 -19.92 4.03 -17.87
CA GLN A 179 -19.76 3.51 -19.24
C GLN A 179 -18.30 3.32 -19.66
N THR A 180 -17.34 3.95 -18.98
CA THR A 180 -15.92 3.86 -19.36
C THR A 180 -15.42 2.42 -19.26
N LYS A 181 -14.81 1.94 -20.35
CA LYS A 181 -14.21 0.61 -20.52
C LYS A 181 -12.70 0.69 -20.73
N ASN A 182 -12.22 1.78 -21.31
CA ASN A 182 -10.81 1.96 -21.64
C ASN A 182 -10.27 3.24 -21.02
N MET A 183 -9.02 3.21 -20.59
CA MET A 183 -8.27 4.37 -20.13
C MET A 183 -6.82 4.25 -20.61
N GLY A 184 -5.96 5.18 -20.23
CA GLY A 184 -4.52 5.03 -20.37
C GLY A 184 -3.79 5.98 -19.46
N GLN A 185 -2.58 5.63 -19.03
CA GLN A 185 -1.80 6.43 -18.10
C GLN A 185 -0.39 6.70 -18.63
N GLY A 186 0.07 7.93 -18.38
CA GLY A 186 1.45 8.34 -18.55
C GLY A 186 2.00 8.91 -17.26
N SER A 187 3.29 8.74 -17.01
CA SER A 187 3.94 9.24 -15.80
C SER A 187 5.42 9.55 -16.05
N VAL A 188 5.88 10.68 -15.55
CA VAL A 188 7.28 11.14 -15.67
C VAL A 188 7.78 11.68 -14.34
N ALA A 189 9.09 11.63 -14.12
CA ALA A 189 9.71 12.19 -12.92
C ALA A 189 11.09 12.80 -13.22
N ASP A 190 11.33 14.01 -12.72
CA ASP A 190 12.64 14.67 -12.76
C ASP A 190 12.86 15.44 -11.46
N ALA A 191 13.81 14.98 -10.65
CA ALA A 191 14.10 15.54 -9.34
C ALA A 191 14.69 16.97 -9.40
N SER A 192 15.19 17.41 -10.55
CA SER A 192 15.73 18.75 -10.76
C SER A 192 14.65 19.83 -10.91
N LYS A 193 13.38 19.44 -11.09
CA LYS A 193 12.29 20.38 -11.34
C LYS A 193 11.81 21.09 -10.06
N PRO A 194 11.59 22.42 -10.12
CA PRO A 194 11.37 23.22 -8.92
C PRO A 194 9.93 23.24 -8.40
N ALA A 195 8.91 23.29 -9.26
CA ALA A 195 7.51 23.39 -8.83
C ALA A 195 6.94 22.01 -8.47
N TYR A 196 7.22 21.02 -9.32
CA TYR A 196 6.90 19.63 -9.03
C TYR A 196 7.83 18.69 -9.79
N LYS A 197 8.20 17.61 -9.11
CA LYS A 197 9.18 16.61 -9.58
C LYS A 197 8.55 15.47 -10.36
N GLN A 198 7.23 15.38 -10.39
CA GLN A 198 6.48 14.31 -11.04
C GLN A 198 5.24 14.87 -11.72
N ALA A 199 4.86 14.27 -12.86
CA ALA A 199 3.59 14.56 -13.51
C ALA A 199 2.97 13.27 -14.04
N SER A 200 1.64 13.27 -14.12
CA SER A 200 0.86 12.16 -14.66
C SER A 200 -0.33 12.67 -15.46
N ALA A 201 -0.73 11.87 -16.44
CA ALA A 201 -1.97 12.05 -17.19
C ALA A 201 -2.70 10.70 -17.20
N LEU A 202 -3.98 10.71 -16.85
CA LEU A 202 -4.87 9.56 -16.97
C LEU A 202 -5.95 9.88 -18.00
N TRP A 203 -5.86 9.28 -19.17
CA TRP A 203 -6.86 9.39 -20.23
C TRP A 203 -8.19 8.77 -19.77
N VAL A 204 -9.27 9.54 -19.82
CA VAL A 204 -10.60 9.16 -19.30
C VAL A 204 -11.73 9.22 -20.34
N PHE A 205 -11.47 9.72 -21.56
CA PHE A 205 -12.47 9.81 -22.63
C PHE A 205 -12.29 8.72 -23.70
N ASP A 206 -12.99 7.60 -23.57
CA ASP A 206 -12.77 6.40 -24.38
C ASP A 206 -13.79 6.16 -25.50
N GLY A 207 -14.64 7.15 -25.78
CA GLY A 207 -15.68 7.04 -26.79
C GLY A 207 -16.93 6.26 -26.36
N HIS A 208 -16.95 5.65 -25.17
CA HIS A 208 -18.14 4.95 -24.64
C HIS A 208 -19.11 5.89 -23.90
N GLY A 209 -18.89 7.21 -23.98
CA GLY A 209 -19.71 8.25 -23.35
C GLY A 209 -21.22 8.11 -23.60
N GLY A 210 -21.58 7.74 -24.83
CA GLY A 210 -22.96 7.59 -25.31
C GLY A 210 -23.55 6.18 -25.19
N ASP A 211 -22.77 5.20 -24.71
CA ASP A 211 -23.27 3.84 -24.50
C ASP A 211 -24.40 3.84 -23.44
N ALA A 212 -25.23 2.79 -23.48
CA ALA A 212 -26.20 2.55 -22.42
C ALA A 212 -25.49 2.49 -21.06
N ARG A 213 -26.02 3.22 -20.07
CA ARG A 213 -25.48 3.22 -18.71
C ARG A 213 -25.58 1.81 -18.14
N PRO A 214 -24.45 1.18 -17.73
CA PRO A 214 -24.49 -0.12 -17.08
C PRO A 214 -25.13 -0.03 -15.69
N THR A 215 -25.64 -1.16 -15.21
CA THR A 215 -26.12 -1.27 -13.84
C THR A 215 -24.99 -0.99 -12.85
N THR A 216 -25.27 -0.14 -11.87
CA THR A 216 -24.38 0.12 -10.72
C THR A 216 -24.92 -0.63 -9.50
N ARG A 217 -24.04 -1.05 -8.58
CA ARG A 217 -24.41 -1.88 -7.43
C ARG A 217 -25.55 -1.29 -6.60
N ASP A 218 -25.53 0.02 -6.41
CA ASP A 218 -26.44 0.73 -5.50
C ASP A 218 -27.48 1.59 -6.26
N GLY A 219 -27.50 1.55 -7.59
CA GLY A 219 -28.36 2.36 -8.46
C GLY A 219 -27.85 3.80 -8.70
N PHE A 220 -27.06 4.32 -7.76
CA PHE A 220 -26.33 5.59 -7.84
C PHE A 220 -24.83 5.33 -7.62
N VAL A 221 -23.99 6.35 -7.87
CA VAL A 221 -22.56 6.28 -7.59
C VAL A 221 -22.25 7.25 -6.45
N ALA A 222 -21.55 6.82 -5.41
CA ALA A 222 -21.18 7.69 -4.31
C ALA A 222 -19.74 7.44 -3.85
N TRP A 223 -19.13 8.50 -3.32
CA TRP A 223 -17.88 8.39 -2.58
C TRP A 223 -17.92 9.26 -1.33
N PRO A 224 -17.69 8.68 -0.13
CA PRO A 224 -17.53 7.25 0.11
C PRO A 224 -18.76 6.42 -0.27
N PRO A 225 -18.59 5.14 -0.63
CA PRO A 225 -19.69 4.31 -1.11
C PRO A 225 -20.57 3.81 0.05
N LYS A 226 -21.77 3.33 -0.28
CA LYS A 226 -22.60 2.56 0.65
C LYS A 226 -21.88 1.28 1.11
N GLY A 227 -21.72 1.12 2.42
CA GLY A 227 -21.05 -0.04 3.02
C GLY A 227 -19.69 0.27 3.64
N TYR A 228 -18.87 -0.77 3.80
CA TYR A 228 -17.55 -0.70 4.43
C TYR A 228 -16.52 -0.03 3.52
N VAL A 229 -15.83 0.99 4.06
CA VAL A 229 -14.75 1.72 3.37
C VAL A 229 -13.58 1.94 4.33
N PRO A 230 -12.32 1.67 3.90
CA PRO A 230 -11.15 1.98 4.72
C PRO A 230 -11.09 3.46 5.07
N TYR A 231 -10.94 3.83 6.34
CA TYR A 231 -11.01 5.23 6.78
C TYR A 231 -10.01 6.13 6.03
N GLY A 232 -8.81 5.61 5.71
CA GLY A 232 -7.77 6.34 4.99
C GLY A 232 -8.13 6.73 3.55
N LEU A 233 -9.20 6.15 3.00
CA LEU A 233 -9.72 6.48 1.67
C LEU A 233 -10.98 7.34 1.71
N ILE A 234 -11.39 7.80 2.89
CA ILE A 234 -12.50 8.73 3.06
C ILE A 234 -11.96 10.15 3.02
N TYR A 235 -12.24 10.83 1.91
CA TYR A 235 -11.84 12.21 1.70
C TYR A 235 -12.87 13.21 2.27
N PRO A 236 -12.49 14.48 2.51
CA PRO A 236 -13.39 15.46 3.11
C PRO A 236 -14.66 15.75 2.29
N ASP A 237 -14.52 15.84 0.97
CA ASP A 237 -15.63 16.15 0.06
C ASP A 237 -16.31 14.84 -0.38
N TRP A 238 -17.52 14.62 0.13
CA TRP A 238 -18.36 13.47 -0.22
C TRP A 238 -19.21 13.81 -1.44
N SER A 239 -19.58 12.81 -2.22
CA SER A 239 -20.33 13.02 -3.45
C SER A 239 -21.34 11.91 -3.70
N ILE A 240 -22.49 12.28 -4.27
CA ILE A 240 -23.44 11.35 -4.89
C ILE A 240 -23.71 11.79 -6.32
N SER A 241 -23.70 10.84 -7.25
CA SER A 241 -23.89 11.05 -8.67
C SER A 241 -25.03 10.17 -9.19
N TYR A 242 -25.83 10.74 -10.09
CA TYR A 242 -26.92 10.04 -10.76
C TYR A 242 -27.09 10.61 -12.18
N PRO A 243 -27.32 9.75 -13.21
CA PRO A 243 -27.41 10.19 -14.59
C PRO A 243 -28.53 11.22 -14.79
N LYS A 244 -28.17 12.42 -15.25
CA LYS A 244 -29.10 13.52 -15.57
C LYS A 244 -30.00 13.96 -14.40
N ALA A 245 -29.67 13.63 -13.16
CA ALA A 245 -30.41 14.12 -12.00
C ALA A 245 -30.24 15.63 -11.84
N ASP A 246 -31.30 16.29 -11.38
CA ASP A 246 -31.24 17.66 -10.90
C ASP A 246 -31.16 17.66 -9.38
N PHE A 247 -30.06 18.20 -8.88
CA PHE A 247 -29.74 18.32 -7.46
C PHE A 247 -29.93 19.73 -6.90
N SER A 248 -30.39 20.69 -7.72
CA SER A 248 -30.46 22.12 -7.33
C SER A 248 -31.34 22.40 -6.10
N GLN A 249 -32.28 21.51 -5.80
CA GLN A 249 -33.17 21.58 -4.63
C GLN A 249 -32.92 20.45 -3.62
N ALA A 250 -31.82 19.71 -3.76
CA ALA A 250 -31.56 18.55 -2.93
C ALA A 250 -31.10 18.94 -1.52
N GLY A 251 -31.65 18.28 -0.50
CA GLY A 251 -31.24 18.45 0.89
C GLY A 251 -30.33 17.31 1.34
N VAL A 252 -29.25 17.60 2.08
CA VAL A 252 -28.33 16.60 2.64
C VAL A 252 -28.36 16.63 4.16
N ALA A 253 -28.52 15.46 4.77
CA ALA A 253 -28.32 15.25 6.20
C ALA A 253 -27.37 14.06 6.43
N VAL A 254 -26.42 14.24 7.35
CA VAL A 254 -25.50 13.18 7.78
C VAL A 254 -25.57 13.05 9.29
N SER A 255 -25.58 11.81 9.79
CA SER A 255 -25.54 11.55 11.23
C SER A 255 -24.61 10.39 11.58
N ARG A 256 -24.05 10.40 12.80
CA ARG A 256 -23.24 9.31 13.36
C ARG A 256 -23.76 9.00 14.76
N GLY A 257 -24.15 7.74 15.01
CA GLY A 257 -24.75 7.34 16.28
C GLY A 257 -26.00 8.15 16.64
N GLY A 258 -26.81 8.52 15.65
CA GLY A 258 -28.00 9.38 15.83
C GLY A 258 -27.71 10.88 16.00
N THR A 259 -26.44 11.28 16.18
CA THR A 259 -26.05 12.69 16.30
C THR A 259 -25.83 13.28 14.91
N ALA A 260 -26.48 14.42 14.62
CA ALA A 260 -26.29 15.14 13.36
C ALA A 260 -24.86 15.67 13.21
N ILE A 261 -24.30 15.54 12.00
CA ILE A 261 -23.02 16.11 11.62
C ILE A 261 -23.31 17.28 10.70
N PRO A 262 -22.82 18.50 11.00
CA PRO A 262 -22.95 19.64 10.09
C PRO A 262 -22.31 19.32 8.73
N VAL A 263 -23.00 19.69 7.66
CA VAL A 263 -22.51 19.52 6.29
C VAL A 263 -22.61 20.83 5.51
N THR A 264 -21.59 21.09 4.69
CA THR A 264 -21.61 22.17 3.71
C THR A 264 -21.92 21.56 2.35
N VAL A 265 -23.08 21.88 1.78
CA VAL A 265 -23.52 21.37 0.48
C VAL A 265 -23.00 22.26 -0.65
N SER A 266 -22.47 21.63 -1.68
CA SER A 266 -21.96 22.26 -2.90
C SER A 266 -22.65 21.66 -4.11
N HIS A 267 -22.92 22.49 -5.13
CA HIS A 267 -23.54 22.08 -6.38
C HIS A 267 -22.53 22.22 -7.54
N PRO A 268 -21.63 21.23 -7.73
CA PRO A 268 -20.72 21.20 -8.85
C PRO A 268 -21.43 21.38 -10.19
N GLY A 269 -20.77 22.07 -11.13
CA GLY A 269 -21.28 22.21 -12.49
C GLY A 269 -21.52 20.85 -13.16
N ASN A 270 -22.55 20.79 -14.01
CA ASN A 270 -22.79 19.63 -14.87
C ASN A 270 -21.75 19.55 -16.01
N GLY A 271 -21.73 18.43 -16.75
CA GLY A 271 -20.81 18.24 -17.88
C GLY A 271 -19.52 17.48 -17.56
N TYR A 272 -19.37 16.97 -16.34
CA TYR A 272 -18.24 16.12 -15.93
C TYR A 272 -18.78 14.75 -15.51
N GLY A 273 -18.73 13.73 -16.36
CA GLY A 273 -19.39 12.46 -16.08
C GLY A 273 -20.88 12.61 -15.70
N GLU A 274 -21.34 11.90 -14.66
CA GLU A 274 -22.73 12.02 -14.18
C GLU A 274 -22.94 13.30 -13.36
N ASN A 275 -24.16 13.86 -13.41
CA ASN A 275 -24.55 14.98 -12.54
C ASN A 275 -24.33 14.58 -11.08
N THR A 276 -23.80 15.51 -10.27
CA THR A 276 -23.26 15.19 -8.95
C THR A 276 -23.60 16.29 -7.95
N LEU A 277 -24.04 15.88 -6.77
CA LEU A 277 -24.08 16.72 -5.58
C LEU A 277 -22.85 16.43 -4.73
N SER A 278 -22.22 17.47 -4.19
CA SER A 278 -21.09 17.36 -3.27
C SER A 278 -21.47 17.90 -1.90
N PHE A 279 -20.92 17.33 -0.83
CA PHE A 279 -21.08 17.84 0.51
C PHE A 279 -19.86 17.52 1.37
N ARG A 280 -19.41 18.49 2.16
CA ARG A 280 -18.27 18.36 3.05
C ARG A 280 -18.74 18.18 4.49
N LEU A 281 -18.20 17.20 5.20
CA LEU A 281 -18.47 17.06 6.64
C LEU A 281 -17.72 18.13 7.44
N GLY A 282 -18.39 18.71 8.44
CA GLY A 282 -17.79 19.68 9.37
C GLY A 282 -16.80 19.08 10.38
N THR A 283 -16.58 17.77 10.34
CA THR A 283 -15.61 17.06 11.18
C THR A 283 -14.73 16.15 10.32
N ALA A 284 -13.45 16.09 10.66
CA ALA A 284 -12.57 15.07 10.11
C ALA A 284 -12.98 13.68 10.62
N ILE A 285 -12.73 12.67 9.80
CA ILE A 285 -12.86 11.27 10.19
C ILE A 285 -11.49 10.80 10.62
N VAL A 286 -11.42 10.28 11.85
CA VAL A 286 -10.19 9.77 12.45
C VAL A 286 -10.32 8.26 12.68
N PRO A 287 -9.22 7.50 12.58
CA PRO A 287 -9.25 6.07 12.86
C PRO A 287 -9.71 5.81 14.30
N THR A 288 -10.54 4.78 14.47
CA THR A 288 -10.94 4.26 15.77
C THR A 288 -10.87 2.74 15.74
N ALA A 289 -10.71 2.12 16.92
CA ALA A 289 -10.70 0.66 17.03
C ALA A 289 -12.04 0.04 16.60
N ALA A 290 -13.16 0.74 16.83
CA ALA A 290 -14.47 0.35 16.34
C ALA A 290 -14.79 1.01 14.99
N ASP A 291 -15.58 0.33 14.16
CA ASP A 291 -16.10 0.90 12.92
C ASP A 291 -17.04 2.07 13.22
N GLN A 292 -17.00 3.10 12.37
CA GLN A 292 -17.87 4.28 12.47
C GLN A 292 -18.93 4.24 11.38
N VAL A 293 -20.20 4.35 11.77
CA VAL A 293 -21.32 4.34 10.82
C VAL A 293 -21.88 5.73 10.67
N PHE A 294 -21.84 6.24 9.44
CA PHE A 294 -22.41 7.51 9.03
C PHE A 294 -23.64 7.25 8.17
N ARG A 295 -24.81 7.67 8.64
CA ARG A 295 -26.04 7.58 7.86
C ARG A 295 -26.22 8.86 7.06
N VAL A 296 -26.27 8.71 5.74
CA VAL A 296 -26.46 9.79 4.77
C VAL A 296 -27.89 9.74 4.24
N SER A 297 -28.55 10.89 4.20
CA SER A 297 -29.84 11.10 3.56
C SER A 297 -29.73 12.26 2.57
N VAL A 298 -29.97 11.98 1.29
CA VAL A 298 -30.07 12.99 0.23
C VAL A 298 -31.51 12.98 -0.27
N THR A 299 -32.20 14.08 -0.12
CA THR A 299 -33.65 14.20 -0.38
C THR A 299 -33.92 15.19 -1.51
N ASN A 300 -35.11 15.11 -2.10
CA ASN A 300 -35.57 16.04 -3.13
C ASN A 300 -34.64 16.10 -4.37
N VAL A 301 -34.07 14.96 -4.76
CA VAL A 301 -33.32 14.84 -6.01
C VAL A 301 -34.32 14.57 -7.13
N LEU A 302 -34.36 15.42 -8.15
CA LEU A 302 -35.30 15.23 -9.26
C LEU A 302 -34.67 14.31 -10.31
N VAL A 303 -35.32 13.17 -10.57
CA VAL A 303 -34.94 12.21 -11.60
C VAL A 303 -36.10 12.09 -12.58
N GLY A 304 -35.91 12.58 -13.81
CA GLY A 304 -36.99 12.65 -14.80
C GLY A 304 -38.18 13.50 -14.31
N GLY A 305 -37.92 14.53 -13.52
CA GLY A 305 -38.96 15.40 -12.92
C GLY A 305 -39.61 14.84 -11.66
N VAL A 306 -39.30 13.61 -11.25
CA VAL A 306 -39.86 12.99 -10.04
C VAL A 306 -38.88 13.11 -8.88
N ALA A 307 -39.34 13.63 -7.75
CA ALA A 307 -38.53 13.72 -6.53
C ALA A 307 -38.23 12.33 -5.96
N GLN A 308 -36.94 12.08 -5.69
CA GLN A 308 -36.42 10.87 -5.08
C GLN A 308 -35.58 11.19 -3.86
N SER A 309 -35.39 10.19 -3.00
CA SER A 309 -34.49 10.25 -1.86
C SER A 309 -33.56 9.06 -1.84
N PHE A 310 -32.30 9.30 -1.50
CA PHE A 310 -31.25 8.29 -1.37
C PHE A 310 -30.79 8.24 0.08
N VAL A 311 -30.91 7.07 0.71
CA VAL A 311 -30.48 6.86 2.09
C VAL A 311 -29.53 5.67 2.15
N TYR A 312 -28.35 5.88 2.71
CA TYR A 312 -27.32 4.86 2.80
C TYR A 312 -26.39 5.08 3.99
N ASP A 313 -25.74 3.99 4.41
CA ASP A 313 -24.76 4.03 5.48
C ASP A 313 -23.35 3.88 4.89
N VAL A 314 -22.45 4.79 5.27
CA VAL A 314 -21.01 4.67 5.09
C VAL A 314 -20.43 4.10 6.38
N LYS A 315 -19.72 2.98 6.29
CA LYS A 315 -19.13 2.26 7.43
C LYS A 315 -17.61 2.38 7.35
N ALA A 316 -17.07 3.44 7.96
CA ALA A 316 -15.63 3.65 8.02
C ALA A 316 -14.99 2.62 8.95
N PHE A 317 -13.93 1.95 8.51
CA PHE A 317 -13.23 0.96 9.32
C PHE A 317 -11.71 1.07 9.17
N ASP A 318 -10.99 0.58 10.17
CA ASP A 318 -9.54 0.38 10.08
C ASP A 318 -9.22 -0.92 9.31
N PRO A 319 -8.57 -0.84 8.12
CA PRO A 319 -8.24 -2.02 7.33
C PRO A 319 -7.20 -2.94 7.98
N GLN A 320 -6.50 -2.47 9.02
CA GLN A 320 -5.54 -3.29 9.76
C GLN A 320 -6.18 -4.09 10.88
N VAL A 321 -7.38 -3.70 11.34
CA VAL A 321 -8.11 -4.41 12.40
C VAL A 321 -8.91 -5.56 11.81
N LYS A 322 -8.59 -6.80 12.21
CA LYS A 322 -9.33 -8.01 11.83
C LYS A 322 -10.58 -8.17 12.70
N THR A 323 -11.65 -8.74 12.16
CA THR A 323 -12.80 -9.18 12.96
C THR A 323 -12.81 -10.70 13.17
N ALA A 324 -13.71 -11.17 14.03
CA ALA A 324 -13.96 -12.60 14.22
C ALA A 324 -14.41 -13.33 12.94
N ALA A 325 -14.88 -12.60 11.92
CA ALA A 325 -15.22 -13.16 10.61
C ALA A 325 -13.99 -13.39 9.70
N SER A 326 -12.79 -12.96 10.13
CA SER A 326 -11.57 -13.19 9.37
C SER A 326 -11.20 -14.68 9.40
N VAL A 327 -11.11 -15.30 8.23
CA VAL A 327 -10.75 -16.71 8.09
C VAL A 327 -9.44 -16.81 7.29
N THR A 328 -8.49 -17.56 7.84
CA THR A 328 -7.25 -17.96 7.17
C THR A 328 -7.22 -19.48 7.03
N PRO A 329 -6.57 -20.05 6.00
CA PRO A 329 -6.49 -21.50 5.88
C PRO A 329 -5.61 -22.08 6.99
N VAL A 330 -6.20 -22.94 7.83
CA VAL A 330 -5.49 -23.64 8.91
C VAL A 330 -5.27 -25.07 8.47
N LEU A 331 -4.02 -25.47 8.27
CA LEU A 331 -3.64 -26.84 7.91
C LEU A 331 -3.82 -27.80 9.09
N SER A 332 -4.16 -29.05 8.76
CA SER A 332 -4.29 -30.17 9.70
C SER A 332 -3.89 -31.47 9.00
N GLY A 333 -3.26 -32.41 9.73
CA GLY A 333 -2.83 -33.69 9.16
C GLY A 333 -1.71 -34.33 9.96
N ASN A 334 -0.94 -35.21 9.31
CA ASN A 334 0.20 -35.90 9.93
C ASN A 334 1.37 -34.93 10.20
N ALA A 335 1.73 -34.72 11.47
CA ALA A 335 2.87 -33.89 11.84
C ALA A 335 4.23 -34.62 11.73
N GLN A 336 4.22 -35.92 11.47
CA GLN A 336 5.41 -36.76 11.33
C GLN A 336 5.37 -37.56 10.01
N PRO A 337 5.36 -36.89 8.85
CA PRO A 337 5.31 -37.57 7.56
C PRO A 337 6.63 -38.30 7.27
N ALA A 338 6.54 -39.43 6.56
CA ALA A 338 7.72 -40.19 6.14
C ALA A 338 8.45 -39.49 4.97
N LEU A 339 9.78 -39.58 4.95
CA LEU A 339 10.61 -39.04 3.88
C LEU A 339 10.22 -39.64 2.52
N ASN A 340 10.11 -38.79 1.50
CA ASN A 340 9.73 -39.16 0.13
C ASN A 340 8.35 -39.83 -0.02
N GLN A 341 7.46 -39.73 0.97
CA GLN A 341 6.08 -40.21 0.87
C GLN A 341 5.11 -39.03 0.77
N ALA A 342 4.18 -39.11 -0.19
CA ALA A 342 3.15 -38.10 -0.38
C ALA A 342 2.10 -38.21 0.73
N GLU A 343 1.79 -37.08 1.35
CA GLU A 343 0.84 -36.99 2.46
C GLU A 343 -0.26 -35.98 2.14
N THR A 344 -1.48 -36.28 2.58
CA THR A 344 -2.65 -35.42 2.35
C THR A 344 -3.01 -34.67 3.63
N TYR A 345 -3.06 -33.35 3.53
CA TYR A 345 -3.41 -32.43 4.61
C TYR A 345 -4.77 -31.80 4.33
N GLY A 346 -5.64 -31.83 5.32
CA GLY A 346 -6.88 -31.03 5.33
C GLY A 346 -6.60 -29.59 5.71
N PHE A 347 -7.50 -28.67 5.37
CA PHE A 347 -7.44 -27.31 5.87
C PHE A 347 -8.82 -26.63 5.97
N THR A 348 -8.92 -25.59 6.80
CA THR A 348 -10.12 -24.74 6.85
C THR A 348 -10.24 -23.92 5.56
N PRO A 349 -11.30 -24.08 4.75
CA PRO A 349 -11.44 -23.34 3.50
C PRO A 349 -11.74 -21.86 3.75
N VAL A 350 -11.24 -20.99 2.88
CA VAL A 350 -11.59 -19.56 2.85
C VAL A 350 -12.70 -19.37 1.81
N SER A 351 -13.86 -18.86 2.23
CA SER A 351 -15.07 -18.79 1.40
C SER A 351 -14.89 -18.00 0.10
N ARG A 352 -13.96 -17.04 0.09
CA ARG A 352 -13.64 -16.18 -1.06
C ARG A 352 -12.46 -16.68 -1.90
N ALA A 353 -11.89 -17.85 -1.58
CA ALA A 353 -10.69 -18.30 -2.27
C ALA A 353 -10.97 -18.59 -3.76
N ASP A 354 -10.22 -17.92 -4.62
CA ASP A 354 -10.07 -18.27 -6.03
C ASP A 354 -9.06 -19.42 -6.18
N GLY A 355 -8.09 -19.51 -5.25
CA GLY A 355 -7.10 -20.57 -5.16
C GLY A 355 -6.28 -20.48 -3.87
N TYR A 356 -5.21 -21.27 -3.77
CA TYR A 356 -4.31 -21.32 -2.63
C TYR A 356 -2.85 -21.37 -3.07
N ARG A 357 -1.96 -20.85 -2.23
CA ARG A 357 -0.52 -20.98 -2.37
C ARG A 357 0.05 -21.69 -1.15
N LEU A 358 1.00 -22.57 -1.38
CA LEU A 358 1.76 -23.23 -0.33
C LEU A 358 3.09 -22.52 -0.16
N ARG A 359 3.43 -22.15 1.08
CA ARG A 359 4.79 -21.86 1.50
C ARG A 359 5.36 -23.02 2.29
N VAL A 360 6.59 -23.40 1.96
CA VAL A 360 7.40 -24.35 2.72
C VAL A 360 8.71 -23.68 3.10
N GLY A 361 9.16 -23.87 4.33
CA GLY A 361 10.51 -23.48 4.75
C GLY A 361 11.01 -24.33 5.92
N SER A 362 12.32 -24.35 6.12
CA SER A 362 12.95 -25.04 7.24
C SER A 362 13.01 -24.12 8.45
N LEU A 363 12.86 -24.70 9.65
CA LEU A 363 13.01 -23.94 10.89
C LEU A 363 14.38 -24.16 11.50
N GLN A 364 15.06 -23.06 11.81
CA GLN A 364 16.35 -23.07 12.49
C GLN A 364 16.28 -22.29 13.79
N ALA A 365 17.04 -22.74 14.80
CA ALA A 365 17.15 -22.00 16.05
C ALA A 365 17.86 -20.66 15.78
N PHE A 366 17.25 -19.56 16.23
CA PHE A 366 17.82 -18.23 16.09
C PHE A 366 18.36 -17.76 17.44
N THR A 367 19.68 -17.76 17.58
CA THR A 367 20.37 -17.38 18.83
C THR A 367 21.18 -16.09 18.70
N THR A 368 21.12 -15.44 17.54
CA THR A 368 21.86 -14.21 17.25
C THR A 368 21.43 -13.07 18.17
N VAL A 369 22.42 -12.37 18.73
CA VAL A 369 22.25 -11.07 19.39
C VAL A 369 22.82 -10.01 18.45
N ALA A 370 21.97 -9.17 17.89
CA ALA A 370 22.36 -8.11 16.99
C ALA A 370 22.67 -6.82 17.76
N GLY A 371 23.94 -6.40 17.72
CA GLY A 371 24.45 -5.16 18.32
C GLY A 371 25.42 -4.40 17.40
N ALA A 372 25.45 -4.70 16.10
CA ALA A 372 26.38 -4.08 15.15
C ALA A 372 27.89 -4.31 15.45
N GLU A 373 28.24 -5.26 16.32
CA GLU A 373 29.61 -5.52 16.81
C GLU A 373 30.65 -5.81 15.72
N SER A 374 30.22 -6.23 14.53
CA SER A 374 31.09 -6.39 13.35
C SER A 374 31.32 -5.08 12.58
N ASN A 375 30.95 -3.93 13.15
CA ASN A 375 30.87 -2.63 12.51
C ASN A 375 30.08 -2.70 11.18
N SER A 376 28.94 -3.40 11.20
CA SER A 376 28.13 -3.64 10.00
C SER A 376 26.64 -3.73 10.32
N THR A 377 25.81 -3.59 9.29
CA THR A 377 24.36 -3.79 9.35
C THR A 377 23.93 -5.16 8.83
N ALA A 378 24.82 -6.15 8.88
CA ALA A 378 24.51 -7.51 8.42
C ALA A 378 23.28 -8.08 9.15
N GLY A 379 22.40 -8.75 8.41
CA GLY A 379 21.09 -9.23 8.89
C GLY A 379 19.98 -8.17 8.83
N PHE A 380 20.27 -6.93 8.41
CA PHE A 380 19.28 -5.89 8.24
C PHE A 380 19.28 -5.30 6.83
N VAL A 381 18.07 -5.13 6.29
CA VAL A 381 17.79 -4.18 5.22
C VAL A 381 17.71 -2.78 5.84
N VAL A 382 18.61 -1.90 5.41
CA VAL A 382 18.70 -0.52 5.88
C VAL A 382 17.94 0.39 4.92
N ASP A 383 16.88 1.01 5.41
CA ASP A 383 16.23 2.14 4.74
C ASP A 383 16.52 3.42 5.54
N ALA A 384 17.71 3.97 5.33
CA ALA A 384 18.19 5.17 5.98
C ALA A 384 18.97 6.05 4.98
N ASP A 385 19.13 7.34 5.31
CA ASP A 385 20.00 8.25 4.55
C ASP A 385 21.47 8.05 4.96
N THR A 386 22.04 6.94 4.49
CA THR A 386 23.41 6.52 4.80
C THR A 386 24.47 7.43 4.19
N ALA A 387 24.10 8.35 3.29
CA ALA A 387 24.98 9.41 2.81
C ALA A 387 25.10 10.57 3.81
N ALA A 388 24.05 10.81 4.61
CA ALA A 388 24.01 11.88 5.61
C ALA A 388 24.57 11.48 6.98
N TYR A 389 24.53 10.20 7.36
CA TYR A 389 25.07 9.72 8.65
C TYR A 389 25.38 8.22 8.66
N ALA A 390 26.19 7.81 9.64
CA ALA A 390 26.51 6.41 9.87
C ALA A 390 25.44 5.72 10.72
N VAL A 391 24.91 4.60 10.23
CA VAL A 391 23.91 3.79 10.94
C VAL A 391 24.53 2.90 12.03
N VAL A 392 25.86 2.75 12.02
CA VAL A 392 26.62 2.04 13.05
C VAL A 392 27.57 3.03 13.72
N VAL A 393 27.54 3.10 15.05
CA VAL A 393 28.29 4.09 15.84
C VAL A 393 28.99 3.45 17.04
N ALA A 394 30.14 3.98 17.44
CA ALA A 394 30.89 3.55 18.62
C ALA A 394 30.30 4.15 19.91
N ALA A 395 29.03 3.86 20.18
CA ALA A 395 28.31 4.28 21.37
C ALA A 395 27.35 3.18 21.86
N PRO A 396 27.90 2.00 22.24
CA PRO A 396 27.13 0.80 22.55
C PRO A 396 26.43 0.88 23.92
N ALA A 397 25.43 0.02 24.13
CA ALA A 397 25.01 -0.36 25.47
C ALA A 397 26.03 -1.32 26.09
N THR A 398 26.49 -2.29 25.30
CA THR A 398 27.57 -3.22 25.63
C THR A 398 28.37 -3.57 24.39
N GLY A 399 29.67 -3.87 24.52
CA GLY A 399 30.50 -4.20 23.35
C GLY A 399 31.17 -2.95 22.77
N GLN A 400 31.27 -2.86 21.44
CA GLN A 400 31.96 -1.78 20.74
C GLN A 400 31.06 -0.87 19.92
N TYR A 401 29.96 -1.40 19.36
CA TYR A 401 29.13 -0.67 18.41
C TYR A 401 27.65 -0.76 18.77
N ALA A 402 26.86 0.14 18.20
CA ALA A 402 25.41 0.08 18.24
C ALA A 402 24.83 0.62 16.95
N PHE A 403 23.57 0.30 16.69
CA PHE A 403 22.82 0.92 15.62
C PHE A 403 22.35 2.32 16.02
N HIS A 404 22.27 3.23 15.05
CA HIS A 404 21.83 4.60 15.21
C HIS A 404 20.92 5.02 14.06
N LEU A 405 19.79 5.64 14.38
CA LEU A 405 18.84 6.22 13.44
C LEU A 405 18.57 7.68 13.80
N ALA A 406 18.75 8.58 12.82
CA ALA A 406 18.55 10.02 12.97
C ALA A 406 17.80 10.59 11.76
N HIS A 407 17.12 11.74 11.93
CA HIS A 407 16.39 12.41 10.85
C HIS A 407 17.24 13.54 10.25
N PRO A 408 18.02 13.33 9.18
CA PRO A 408 18.70 14.41 8.47
C PRO A 408 17.68 15.28 7.70
N THR A 409 18.19 16.22 6.90
CA THR A 409 17.36 17.12 6.10
C THR A 409 17.36 16.67 4.63
N PRO A 410 16.19 16.45 3.99
CA PRO A 410 14.84 16.51 4.55
C PRO A 410 14.49 15.28 5.41
N PRO A 411 13.60 15.43 6.41
CA PRO A 411 13.26 14.33 7.30
C PRO A 411 12.38 13.31 6.58
N ARG A 412 12.69 12.03 6.81
CA ARG A 412 11.87 10.87 6.44
C ARG A 412 12.07 9.77 7.46
N THR A 413 11.10 8.88 7.61
CA THR A 413 11.27 7.67 8.42
C THR A 413 12.54 6.93 8.01
N GLN A 414 13.33 6.55 9.01
CA GLN A 414 14.52 5.72 8.87
C GLN A 414 14.22 4.36 9.48
N SER A 415 14.69 3.26 8.89
CA SER A 415 14.43 1.95 9.47
C SER A 415 15.53 0.90 9.25
N LEU A 416 15.56 -0.04 10.19
CA LEU A 416 16.31 -1.28 10.13
C LEU A 416 15.29 -2.42 10.13
N THR A 417 15.21 -3.16 9.03
CA THR A 417 14.30 -4.30 8.89
C THR A 417 15.11 -5.57 8.86
N TRP A 418 14.79 -6.56 9.71
CA TRP A 418 15.42 -7.87 9.59
C TRP A 418 15.19 -8.44 8.19
N ASP A 419 16.24 -8.96 7.55
CA ASP A 419 16.14 -9.61 6.24
C ASP A 419 15.60 -11.04 6.32
N HIS A 420 15.42 -11.56 7.54
CA HIS A 420 14.82 -12.85 7.85
C HIS A 420 13.32 -12.76 8.17
N ASP A 421 12.61 -13.87 7.98
CA ASP A 421 11.29 -14.11 8.58
C ASP A 421 11.43 -15.05 9.77
N PHE A 422 10.65 -14.80 10.81
CA PHE A 422 10.67 -15.57 12.04
C PHE A 422 9.33 -16.26 12.27
N TYR A 423 9.36 -17.54 12.62
CA TYR A 423 8.21 -18.23 13.18
C TYR A 423 8.12 -17.96 14.68
N VAL A 424 6.98 -17.42 15.12
CA VAL A 424 6.66 -17.17 16.52
C VAL A 424 6.05 -18.44 17.10
N LYS A 425 6.75 -19.12 18.00
CA LYS A 425 6.37 -20.47 18.45
C LYS A 425 5.09 -20.46 19.28
N ASP A 426 5.05 -19.65 20.33
CA ASP A 426 3.89 -19.54 21.22
C ASP A 426 3.81 -18.16 21.91
N ALA A 427 2.89 -18.01 22.87
CA ALA A 427 2.62 -16.77 23.58
C ALA A 427 3.79 -16.23 24.43
N GLN A 428 4.81 -17.05 24.73
CA GLN A 428 6.01 -16.62 25.46
C GLN A 428 7.04 -15.90 24.59
N ALA A 429 6.82 -15.85 23.27
CA ALA A 429 7.72 -15.19 22.35
C ALA A 429 7.81 -13.68 22.59
N ALA A 430 9.04 -13.16 22.55
CA ALA A 430 9.31 -11.76 22.81
C ALA A 430 10.56 -11.27 22.07
N LEU A 431 10.53 -10.02 21.63
CA LEU A 431 11.70 -9.26 21.22
C LEU A 431 12.28 -8.52 22.43
N ARG A 432 13.60 -8.56 22.61
CA ARG A 432 14.33 -7.79 23.61
C ARG A 432 15.42 -6.98 22.93
N PHE A 433 15.63 -5.76 23.39
CA PHE A 433 16.64 -4.85 22.86
C PHE A 433 16.95 -3.77 23.89
N ASP A 434 18.15 -3.22 23.83
CA ASP A 434 18.51 -2.02 24.58
C ASP A 434 18.28 -0.80 23.69
N SER A 435 17.58 0.20 24.24
CA SER A 435 17.13 1.38 23.52
C SER A 435 17.64 2.64 24.18
N ARG A 436 18.07 3.62 23.40
CA ARG A 436 18.25 4.99 23.86
C ARG A 436 17.66 5.98 22.87
N LEU A 437 16.53 6.58 23.21
CA LEU A 437 16.00 7.73 22.48
C LEU A 437 16.52 9.02 23.12
N GLY A 438 17.50 9.65 22.48
CA GLY A 438 18.12 10.88 22.95
C GLY A 438 17.32 12.13 22.55
N TRP A 439 18.00 13.13 21.98
CA TRP A 439 17.36 14.35 21.52
C TRP A 439 16.36 14.07 20.40
N ALA A 440 15.08 14.28 20.70
CA ALA A 440 13.97 14.02 19.80
C ALA A 440 12.77 14.90 20.19
N THR A 441 12.06 15.46 19.19
CA THR A 441 10.83 16.19 19.43
C THR A 441 9.64 15.25 19.69
N GLY A 442 8.51 15.79 20.14
CA GLY A 442 7.26 15.04 20.28
C GLY A 442 6.69 14.48 18.97
N THR A 443 7.29 14.80 17.82
CA THR A 443 6.90 14.28 16.51
C THR A 443 7.92 13.29 15.95
N GLN A 444 9.03 13.05 16.66
CA GLN A 444 9.98 11.99 16.34
C GLN A 444 9.74 10.81 17.28
N ALA A 445 9.51 9.61 16.73
CA ALA A 445 9.13 8.44 17.52
C ALA A 445 9.95 7.20 17.15
N ALA A 446 10.51 6.54 18.16
CA ALA A 446 11.13 5.22 18.07
C ALA A 446 10.04 4.15 18.08
N GLN A 447 9.96 3.33 17.02
CA GLN A 447 8.93 2.32 16.87
C GLN A 447 9.53 0.93 16.60
N VAL A 448 8.97 -0.10 17.25
CA VAL A 448 9.12 -1.48 16.79
C VAL A 448 7.86 -1.87 16.07
N GLN A 449 8.04 -2.42 14.87
CA GLN A 449 6.96 -2.81 14.00
C GLN A 449 7.07 -4.26 13.57
N VAL A 450 5.92 -4.92 13.47
CA VAL A 450 5.78 -6.31 13.06
C VAL A 450 4.93 -6.39 11.80
N SER A 451 5.38 -7.19 10.84
CA SER A 451 4.64 -7.50 9.61
C SER A 451 4.32 -8.99 9.57
N SER A 452 3.05 -9.33 9.29
CA SER A 452 2.62 -10.71 9.06
C SER A 452 2.44 -11.05 7.57
N ASP A 453 2.79 -10.13 6.67
CA ASP A 453 2.54 -10.22 5.22
C ASP A 453 3.80 -10.05 4.36
N GLY A 454 4.97 -10.29 4.97
CA GLY A 454 6.26 -10.23 4.28
C GLY A 454 6.78 -8.81 4.07
N GLY A 455 6.42 -7.88 4.96
CA GLY A 455 6.89 -6.50 4.96
C GLY A 455 6.05 -5.51 4.16
N LYS A 456 4.85 -5.89 3.72
CA LYS A 456 3.96 -5.01 2.94
C LYS A 456 3.20 -4.05 3.83
N SER A 457 2.70 -4.53 4.96
CA SER A 457 2.09 -3.72 6.02
C SER A 457 2.75 -3.99 7.36
N TRP A 458 2.64 -3.01 8.26
CA TRP A 458 3.38 -2.97 9.52
C TRP A 458 2.48 -2.51 10.64
N GLN A 459 2.42 -3.30 11.72
CA GLN A 459 1.76 -2.97 12.98
C GLN A 459 2.80 -2.48 13.99
N THR A 460 2.52 -1.37 14.68
CA THR A 460 3.41 -0.83 15.71
C THR A 460 3.11 -1.50 17.05
N GLU A 461 4.07 -2.27 17.56
CA GLU A 461 3.96 -3.01 18.84
C GLU A 461 4.66 -2.29 20.00
N TYR A 462 5.54 -1.34 19.68
CA TYR A 462 6.19 -0.46 20.63
C TYR A 462 6.33 0.91 20.01
N GLU A 463 6.07 1.95 20.81
CA GLU A 463 6.35 3.32 20.45
C GLU A 463 6.87 4.09 21.65
N GLN A 464 7.95 4.84 21.44
CA GLN A 464 8.44 5.86 22.36
C GLN A 464 8.59 7.18 21.60
N THR A 465 7.80 8.17 21.99
CA THR A 465 7.85 9.51 21.41
C THR A 465 8.92 10.35 22.13
N GLY A 466 9.61 11.23 21.38
CA GLY A 466 10.61 12.14 21.94
C GLY A 466 10.03 13.13 22.96
N THR A 467 10.88 13.59 23.86
CA THR A 467 10.48 14.46 24.99
C THR A 467 10.44 15.95 24.64
N GLY A 468 10.86 16.32 23.42
CA GLY A 468 11.13 17.73 23.08
C GLY A 468 12.54 18.18 23.43
N GLY A 469 13.33 17.37 24.14
CA GLY A 469 14.69 17.66 24.55
C GLY A 469 15.55 16.40 24.61
N ALA A 470 16.52 16.35 25.52
CA ALA A 470 17.60 15.35 25.56
C ALA A 470 17.20 13.87 25.67
N GLY A 471 15.95 13.57 26.03
CA GLY A 471 15.47 12.19 26.15
C GLY A 471 16.20 11.39 27.23
N GLU A 472 16.53 10.14 26.91
CA GLU A 472 17.15 9.19 27.83
C GLU A 472 18.65 9.45 28.02
N SER A 473 19.09 9.49 29.29
CA SER A 473 20.51 9.70 29.65
C SER A 473 21.39 8.48 29.37
N GLY A 474 20.82 7.30 29.13
CA GLY A 474 21.52 6.06 28.84
C GLY A 474 20.56 5.02 28.24
N TYR A 475 21.10 3.84 27.93
CA TYR A 475 20.31 2.73 27.39
C TYR A 475 19.34 2.16 28.43
N VAL A 476 18.14 1.80 27.96
CA VAL A 476 17.11 1.13 28.75
C VAL A 476 16.73 -0.17 28.06
N ALA A 477 16.74 -1.26 28.81
CA ALA A 477 16.28 -2.56 28.32
C ALA A 477 14.77 -2.51 28.04
N ARG A 478 14.39 -2.89 26.83
CA ARG A 478 13.01 -2.96 26.35
C ARG A 478 12.64 -4.40 26.00
N GLN A 479 11.36 -4.72 26.20
CA GLN A 479 10.78 -5.99 25.78
C GLN A 479 9.44 -5.73 25.10
N VAL A 480 9.22 -6.40 23.96
CA VAL A 480 7.96 -6.38 23.21
C VAL A 480 7.44 -7.81 23.15
N SER A 481 6.21 -8.02 23.63
CA SER A 481 5.55 -9.32 23.52
C SER A 481 5.16 -9.58 22.07
N LEU A 482 5.39 -10.81 21.59
CA LEU A 482 4.97 -11.26 20.27
C LEU A 482 3.78 -12.23 20.36
N GLN A 483 3.10 -12.30 21.50
CA GLN A 483 2.03 -13.28 21.75
C GLN A 483 0.88 -13.21 20.73
N ALA A 484 0.57 -12.03 20.20
CA ALA A 484 -0.47 -11.84 19.20
C ALA A 484 -0.17 -12.56 17.86
N TYR A 485 1.10 -12.96 17.68
CA TYR A 485 1.62 -13.60 16.48
C TYR A 485 1.93 -15.08 16.69
N ALA A 486 1.62 -15.67 17.84
CA ALA A 486 1.85 -17.09 18.12
C ALA A 486 1.34 -18.01 16.98
N GLY A 487 2.17 -18.95 16.56
CA GLY A 487 1.91 -19.85 15.44
C GLY A 487 1.99 -19.19 14.05
N ARG A 488 2.46 -17.94 13.94
CA ARG A 488 2.57 -17.22 12.66
C ARG A 488 4.02 -16.88 12.33
N THR A 489 4.25 -16.60 11.06
CA THR A 489 5.50 -16.01 10.58
C THR A 489 5.41 -14.50 10.61
N VAL A 490 6.48 -13.84 11.03
CA VAL A 490 6.58 -12.39 11.09
C VAL A 490 7.91 -11.88 10.55
N ARG A 491 7.91 -10.64 10.06
CA ARG A 491 9.11 -9.83 9.87
C ARG A 491 9.07 -8.66 10.85
N LEU A 492 10.23 -8.28 11.38
CA LEU A 492 10.36 -7.22 12.38
C LEU A 492 11.19 -6.07 11.82
N ARG A 493 10.81 -4.84 12.16
CA ARG A 493 11.63 -3.65 11.88
C ARG A 493 11.64 -2.68 13.04
N PHE A 494 12.73 -1.93 13.13
CA PHE A 494 12.89 -0.77 13.97
C PHE A 494 12.76 0.46 13.08
N ALA A 495 11.76 1.30 13.32
CA ALA A 495 11.51 2.50 12.53
C ALA A 495 11.61 3.75 13.42
N TYR A 496 12.51 4.67 13.09
CA TYR A 496 12.51 6.01 13.64
C TYR A 496 11.64 6.88 12.76
N ALA A 497 10.41 7.15 13.21
CA ALA A 497 9.36 7.82 12.44
C ALA A 497 9.36 9.33 12.69
N PHE A 498 9.07 10.09 11.63
CA PHE A 498 8.79 11.52 11.71
C PHE A 498 7.32 11.79 11.38
N LYS A 499 6.59 12.32 12.35
CA LYS A 499 5.14 12.56 12.30
C LYS A 499 4.77 13.97 11.81
N GLY A 500 5.74 14.73 11.27
CA GLY A 500 5.55 16.10 10.80
C GLY A 500 6.01 17.17 11.81
N GLY A 501 5.99 18.44 11.40
CA GLY A 501 6.34 19.58 12.26
C GLY A 501 7.84 19.76 12.51
N SER A 502 8.21 20.33 13.66
CA SER A 502 9.61 20.55 14.03
C SER A 502 10.31 19.26 14.46
N TYR A 503 11.60 19.15 14.18
CA TYR A 503 12.45 17.99 14.51
C TYR A 503 13.88 18.44 14.83
N TYR A 504 14.67 17.55 15.44
CA TYR A 504 16.12 17.74 15.55
C TYR A 504 16.81 17.16 14.30
N PRO A 505 17.38 17.99 13.40
CA PRO A 505 18.01 17.55 12.15
C PRO A 505 19.43 17.00 12.30
N GLN A 506 20.03 17.17 13.48
CA GLN A 506 21.39 16.72 13.75
C GLN A 506 21.47 15.19 13.74
N THR A 507 22.63 14.67 13.38
CA THR A 507 22.89 13.23 13.24
C THR A 507 24.04 12.74 14.12
N GLY A 508 24.45 13.54 15.10
CA GLY A 508 25.46 13.13 16.07
C GLY A 508 24.93 12.08 17.06
N VAL A 509 25.86 11.35 17.68
CA VAL A 509 25.55 10.43 18.79
C VAL A 509 24.77 11.17 19.88
N GLY A 510 23.71 10.55 20.39
CA GLY A 510 22.80 11.16 21.37
C GLY A 510 21.64 11.96 20.77
N ILE A 511 21.59 12.15 19.44
CA ILE A 511 20.41 12.65 18.73
C ILE A 511 19.67 11.48 18.09
N GLY A 512 18.34 11.46 18.17
CA GLY A 512 17.56 10.34 17.63
C GLY A 512 17.69 9.07 18.44
N TRP A 513 17.64 7.91 17.76
CA TRP A 513 17.44 6.62 18.39
C TRP A 513 18.63 5.69 18.22
N GLN A 514 19.11 5.13 19.31
CA GLN A 514 20.16 4.11 19.32
C GLN A 514 19.62 2.77 19.82
N LEU A 515 20.14 1.70 19.25
CA LEU A 515 19.67 0.32 19.43
C LEU A 515 20.85 -0.64 19.58
N ASP A 516 20.76 -1.54 20.54
CA ASP A 516 21.78 -2.55 20.81
C ASP A 516 21.14 -3.84 21.39
N ASN A 517 21.91 -4.92 21.48
CA ASN A 517 21.54 -6.18 22.13
C ASN A 517 20.18 -6.77 21.69
N ILE A 518 19.85 -6.60 20.41
CA ILE A 518 18.59 -7.03 19.81
C ILE A 518 18.57 -8.55 19.73
N ARG A 519 17.60 -9.19 20.36
CA ARG A 519 17.46 -10.65 20.37
C ARG A 519 16.00 -11.09 20.46
N LEU A 520 15.71 -12.23 19.85
CA LEU A 520 14.40 -12.86 19.90
C LEU A 520 14.42 -14.04 20.86
N GLY A 521 13.35 -14.18 21.64
CA GLY A 521 13.09 -15.34 22.50
C GLY A 521 11.90 -16.12 21.98
N ASN A 522 11.99 -17.45 22.07
CA ASN A 522 10.95 -18.38 21.66
C ASN A 522 10.44 -18.20 20.22
N THR A 523 11.37 -17.95 19.31
CA THR A 523 11.16 -17.91 17.86
C THR A 523 12.05 -18.95 17.17
N ALA A 524 11.83 -19.14 15.88
CA ALA A 524 12.76 -19.82 14.97
C ALA A 524 12.89 -18.99 13.70
N GLU A 525 14.07 -19.01 13.08
CA GLU A 525 14.25 -18.43 11.75
C GLU A 525 13.65 -19.36 10.70
N LEU A 526 12.94 -18.79 9.73
CA LEU A 526 12.40 -19.53 8.59
C LEU A 526 13.31 -19.36 7.37
N THR A 527 14.03 -20.42 7.03
CA THR A 527 15.02 -20.44 5.94
C THR A 527 14.55 -21.31 4.76
N GLY A 528 15.22 -21.18 3.61
CA GLY A 528 14.95 -22.02 2.43
C GLY A 528 13.50 -21.91 1.92
N GLN A 529 12.88 -20.74 2.06
CA GLN A 529 11.47 -20.55 1.75
C GLN A 529 11.20 -20.75 0.26
N THR A 530 10.19 -21.57 -0.05
CA THR A 530 9.62 -21.71 -1.39
C THR A 530 8.14 -21.40 -1.34
N THR A 531 7.59 -20.82 -2.40
CA THR A 531 6.14 -20.59 -2.53
C THR A 531 5.66 -21.10 -3.88
N THR A 532 4.66 -21.97 -3.87
CA THR A 532 4.09 -22.59 -5.08
C THR A 532 2.59 -22.34 -5.14
N ASP A 533 2.08 -22.03 -6.33
CA ASP A 533 0.64 -21.95 -6.56
C ASP A 533 0.05 -23.37 -6.60
N GLN A 534 -1.05 -23.56 -5.88
CA GLN A 534 -1.78 -24.83 -5.83
C GLN A 534 -3.08 -24.75 -6.62
N GLY A 535 -3.47 -23.56 -7.10
CA GLY A 535 -4.79 -23.36 -7.69
C GLY A 535 -5.91 -23.65 -6.68
N LYS A 536 -7.07 -24.07 -7.17
CA LYS A 536 -8.24 -24.36 -6.32
C LYS A 536 -8.20 -25.83 -5.86
N ILE A 537 -7.91 -26.03 -4.58
CA ILE A 537 -7.80 -27.34 -3.94
C ILE A 537 -8.81 -27.49 -2.78
N SER A 538 -9.17 -28.72 -2.45
CA SER A 538 -9.94 -29.09 -1.24
C SER A 538 -9.09 -29.72 -0.15
N SER A 539 -7.91 -30.22 -0.51
CA SER A 539 -6.88 -30.76 0.36
C SER A 539 -5.51 -30.46 -0.25
N LEU A 540 -4.49 -30.33 0.59
CA LEU A 540 -3.11 -30.16 0.14
C LEU A 540 -2.41 -31.51 0.09
N VAL A 541 -1.73 -31.83 -1.01
CA VAL A 541 -0.80 -32.97 -1.07
C VAL A 541 0.62 -32.44 -1.01
N TYR A 542 1.44 -32.96 -0.10
CA TYR A 542 2.83 -32.56 0.05
C TYR A 542 3.74 -33.78 0.28
N THR A 543 4.89 -33.79 -0.40
CA THR A 543 5.92 -34.83 -0.26
C THR A 543 7.20 -34.20 0.27
N PRO A 544 7.63 -34.49 1.50
CA PRO A 544 8.91 -34.02 2.00
C PRO A 544 10.06 -34.76 1.30
N THR A 545 11.03 -34.02 0.78
CA THR A 545 12.19 -34.58 0.05
C THR A 545 13.50 -34.54 0.84
N ALA A 546 13.47 -34.02 2.06
CA ALA A 546 14.59 -34.02 2.99
C ALA A 546 14.09 -34.21 4.43
N SER A 547 14.98 -34.66 5.32
CA SER A 547 14.69 -34.83 6.74
C SER A 547 14.87 -33.52 7.51
N GLY A 548 14.20 -33.38 8.64
CA GLY A 548 14.27 -32.20 9.50
C GLY A 548 12.92 -31.58 9.82
N GLN A 549 12.94 -30.41 10.45
CA GLN A 549 11.75 -29.67 10.83
C GLN A 549 11.38 -28.64 9.76
N TYR A 550 10.12 -28.69 9.32
CA TYR A 550 9.58 -27.77 8.33
C TYR A 550 8.34 -27.05 8.85
N LEU A 551 8.10 -25.88 8.25
CA LEU A 551 6.88 -25.12 8.35
C LEU A 551 6.13 -25.22 7.02
N LEU A 552 4.91 -25.74 7.05
CA LEU A 552 3.95 -25.64 5.96
C LEU A 552 2.97 -24.50 6.26
N GLN A 553 2.69 -23.64 5.29
CA GLN A 553 1.66 -22.61 5.40
C GLN A 553 0.87 -22.49 4.11
N LEU A 554 -0.46 -22.44 4.25
CA LEU A 554 -1.32 -22.07 3.14
C LEU A 554 -1.68 -20.59 3.20
N GLN A 555 -1.93 -20.02 2.03
CA GLN A 555 -2.49 -18.69 1.86
C GLN A 555 -3.54 -18.77 0.77
N ALA A 556 -4.75 -18.32 1.08
CA ALA A 556 -5.77 -18.16 0.06
C ALA A 556 -5.39 -17.02 -0.89
N THR A 557 -5.75 -17.16 -2.15
CA THR A 557 -5.77 -16.06 -3.11
C THR A 557 -7.21 -15.70 -3.43
N ALA A 558 -7.47 -14.43 -3.71
CA ALA A 558 -8.78 -13.92 -4.09
C ALA A 558 -8.62 -12.79 -5.11
N PHE A 559 -9.73 -12.35 -5.68
CA PHE A 559 -9.75 -11.26 -6.65
C PHE A 559 -8.86 -11.52 -7.88
N GLY A 560 -8.85 -12.74 -8.42
CA GLY A 560 -8.02 -13.07 -9.58
C GLY A 560 -6.55 -13.31 -9.23
N ALA A 561 -6.29 -13.98 -8.11
CA ALA A 561 -4.98 -14.41 -7.61
C ALA A 561 -4.20 -13.42 -6.72
N TYR A 562 -4.82 -12.35 -6.22
CA TYR A 562 -4.19 -11.52 -5.18
C TYR A 562 -4.12 -12.28 -3.86
N PRO A 563 -2.94 -12.36 -3.22
CA PRO A 563 -2.81 -13.10 -1.97
C PRO A 563 -3.49 -12.41 -0.81
N LEU A 564 -4.24 -13.21 -0.04
CA LEU A 564 -4.76 -12.81 1.26
C LEU A 564 -3.70 -13.05 2.34
N GLU A 565 -4.07 -13.09 3.60
CA GLU A 565 -3.13 -13.36 4.69
C GLU A 565 -2.67 -14.83 4.70
N TRP A 566 -1.42 -15.04 5.10
CA TRP A 566 -0.93 -16.38 5.42
C TRP A 566 -1.71 -16.96 6.61
N GLY A 567 -2.06 -18.23 6.50
CA GLY A 567 -2.51 -19.04 7.62
C GLY A 567 -1.41 -19.29 8.64
N PRO A 568 -1.78 -19.83 9.82
CA PRO A 568 -0.80 -20.26 10.80
C PRO A 568 0.12 -21.33 10.23
N GLY A 569 1.32 -21.40 10.79
CA GLY A 569 2.30 -22.44 10.51
C GLY A 569 1.85 -23.80 10.99
N PHE A 570 1.89 -24.79 10.11
CA PHE A 570 1.77 -26.20 10.46
C PHE A 570 3.15 -26.83 10.47
N LEU A 571 3.59 -27.23 11.66
CA LEU A 571 4.91 -27.83 11.86
C LEU A 571 4.87 -29.30 11.50
N ILE A 572 5.80 -29.72 10.66
CA ILE A 572 6.07 -31.14 10.41
C ILE A 572 7.52 -31.45 10.78
N GLN A 573 7.75 -32.67 11.25
CA GLN A 573 9.07 -33.22 11.50
C GLN A 573 9.21 -34.49 10.67
N VAL A 574 10.15 -34.48 9.74
CA VAL A 574 10.42 -35.59 8.84
C VAL A 574 11.55 -36.41 9.44
N ALA A 575 11.28 -37.67 9.77
CA ALA A 575 12.31 -38.59 10.22
C ALA A 575 13.25 -38.96 9.04
N PRO A 576 14.54 -39.23 9.30
CA PRO A 576 15.51 -39.67 8.30
C PRO A 576 15.09 -40.89 7.49
#